data_AF-A0A7W0FUI5-F1
#
_entry.id   AF-A0A7W0FUI5-F1
#
_cell.length_a   1.000
_cell.length_b   1.000
_cell.length_c   1.000
_cell.angle_alpha   90.00
_cell.angle_beta   90.00
_cell.angle_gamma   90.00
#
_symmetry.space_group_name_H-M   'P 1'
#
loop_
_entity.id
_entity.type
_entity.pdbx_description
1 polymer ?
#
loop_
_entity_poly.entity_id
_entity_poly.type
_entity_poly.pdbx_seq_one_letter_code
_entity_poly.pdbx_strand_id
1 'polypeptide(L)'
;MSKTNIGLDLISNSVSPLELIGMFTPESILPPGVGSTISTNPYTGESGHARKGIVAATLNNIALLNTLLTENTSANNQLKIDKIIDAITPLISSLRFVGIFDFFTPYEWLSTDTQPGRCLVAILYLQQNPQNITTETKQFLVQIQDQTKIKLLSEAIKQILN
;
A
#
# COMPACT_ATOMS: atom_id res chain seq x y z
N MET A 1 9.35 50.70 -32.97
CA MET A 1 9.99 49.41 -33.30
C MET A 1 10.67 48.87 -32.04
N SER A 2 10.30 47.66 -31.61
CA SER A 2 11.05 46.67 -30.78
C SER A 2 11.80 47.19 -29.53
N LYS A 3 11.59 46.66 -28.33
CA LYS A 3 11.63 45.24 -27.95
C LYS A 3 10.78 44.98 -26.71
N THR A 4 9.90 43.98 -26.80
CA THR A 4 9.20 43.39 -25.66
C THR A 4 10.15 42.42 -24.97
N ASN A 5 10.49 42.69 -23.70
CA ASN A 5 11.13 41.72 -22.81
C ASN A 5 10.09 40.65 -22.45
N ILE A 6 10.23 39.46 -23.02
CA ILE A 6 9.47 38.28 -22.59
C ILE A 6 10.24 37.70 -21.41
N GLY A 7 9.78 38.04 -20.20
CA GLY A 7 10.25 37.44 -18.97
C GLY A 7 9.94 35.95 -18.97
N LEU A 8 10.99 35.16 -18.74
CA LEU A 8 10.92 33.75 -18.41
C LEU A 8 10.15 33.55 -17.10
N ASP A 9 8.89 33.16 -17.18
CA ASP A 9 8.19 32.48 -16.09
C ASP A 9 7.74 31.10 -16.59
N LEU A 10 8.71 30.26 -16.96
CA LEU A 10 8.52 28.82 -16.98
C LEU A 10 8.68 28.34 -15.55
N ILE A 11 7.60 28.43 -14.79
CA ILE A 11 7.43 27.68 -13.55
C ILE A 11 7.59 26.22 -13.93
N SER A 12 8.77 25.65 -13.63
CA SER A 12 8.97 24.22 -13.69
C SER A 12 8.17 23.59 -12.56
N ASN A 13 6.89 23.35 -12.81
CA ASN A 13 6.15 22.32 -12.10
C ASN A 13 6.76 20.98 -12.53
N SER A 14 7.92 20.65 -11.98
CA SER A 14 8.47 19.30 -12.03
C SER A 14 7.58 18.45 -11.12
N VAL A 15 6.44 18.06 -11.67
CA VAL A 15 5.63 16.95 -11.18
C VAL A 15 6.61 15.80 -11.02
N SER A 16 6.74 15.28 -9.80
CA SER A 16 7.66 14.19 -9.54
C SER A 16 7.29 13.02 -10.47
N PRO A 17 8.24 12.22 -10.98
CA PRO A 17 7.91 11.04 -11.78
C PRO A 17 6.91 10.09 -11.09
N LEU A 18 6.83 10.17 -9.76
CA LEU A 18 5.88 9.45 -8.90
C LEU A 18 4.43 9.96 -9.02
N GLU A 19 4.20 11.22 -9.37
CA GLU A 19 2.85 11.80 -9.52
C GLU A 19 2.19 11.47 -10.87
N LEU A 20 2.98 11.05 -11.87
CA LEU A 20 2.50 10.63 -13.19
C LEU A 20 1.94 9.20 -13.19
N ILE A 21 2.27 8.39 -12.18
CA ILE A 21 1.86 6.99 -12.07
C ILE A 21 0.95 6.87 -10.84
N GLY A 22 -0.36 6.90 -11.06
CA GLY A 22 -1.35 6.85 -9.97
C GLY A 22 -1.41 5.53 -9.17
N MET A 23 -0.61 4.53 -9.54
CA MET A 23 -0.47 3.22 -8.87
C MET A 23 0.72 2.45 -9.45
N PHE A 24 1.46 1.73 -8.63
CA PHE A 24 2.48 0.79 -9.09
C PHE A 24 1.91 -0.62 -9.19
N THR A 25 2.15 -1.28 -10.31
CA THR A 25 1.90 -2.72 -10.46
C THR A 25 3.22 -3.45 -10.57
N PRO A 26 3.28 -4.76 -10.30
CA PRO A 26 4.51 -5.51 -10.54
C PRO A 26 5.00 -5.33 -11.99
N GLU A 27 4.11 -5.14 -12.96
CA GLU A 27 4.40 -4.99 -14.41
C GLU A 27 5.04 -3.64 -14.73
N SER A 28 4.64 -2.59 -14.01
CA SER A 28 5.27 -1.27 -14.15
C SER A 28 6.66 -1.23 -13.52
N ILE A 29 6.94 -2.07 -12.51
CA ILE A 29 8.24 -2.13 -11.84
C ILE A 29 9.26 -2.95 -12.64
N LEU A 30 8.86 -4.12 -13.15
CA LEU A 30 9.73 -4.98 -13.95
C LEU A 30 9.02 -5.42 -15.24
N PRO A 31 9.66 -5.25 -16.41
CA PRO A 31 9.09 -5.63 -17.69
C PRO A 31 8.83 -7.14 -17.79
N PRO A 32 7.95 -7.57 -18.71
CA PRO A 32 7.62 -8.98 -18.88
C PRO A 32 8.84 -9.88 -19.23
N GLY A 33 8.86 -11.10 -18.68
CA GLY A 33 9.91 -12.14 -18.80
C GLY A 33 9.47 -13.43 -18.09
N VAL A 34 10.38 -14.28 -17.56
CA VAL A 34 10.01 -15.27 -16.50
C VAL A 34 9.66 -14.46 -15.25
N GLY A 35 8.43 -13.99 -15.26
CA GLY A 35 7.92 -12.94 -14.39
C GLY A 35 7.37 -13.50 -13.10
N SER A 36 6.91 -14.76 -13.09
CA SER A 36 6.44 -15.45 -11.90
C SER A 36 7.21 -16.75 -11.69
N THR A 37 7.36 -17.12 -10.42
CA THR A 37 7.90 -18.41 -9.99
C THR A 37 7.05 -18.92 -8.84
N ILE A 38 7.19 -20.21 -8.52
CA ILE A 38 6.80 -20.69 -7.21
C ILE A 38 7.80 -20.10 -6.21
N SER A 39 7.28 -19.36 -5.23
CA SER A 39 8.03 -18.93 -4.06
C SER A 39 7.60 -19.80 -2.89
N THR A 40 8.56 -20.23 -2.08
CA THR A 40 8.31 -20.90 -0.81
C THR A 40 8.70 -19.93 0.29
N ASN A 41 7.74 -19.65 1.18
CA ASN A 41 7.98 -18.86 2.36
C ASN A 41 8.94 -19.65 3.28
N PRO A 42 10.14 -19.13 3.58
CA PRO A 42 11.14 -19.87 4.34
C PRO A 42 10.77 -20.05 5.83
N TYR A 43 9.80 -19.28 6.34
CA TYR A 43 9.39 -19.32 7.75
C TYR A 43 8.23 -20.30 7.99
N THR A 44 7.33 -20.46 7.00
CA THR A 44 6.11 -21.26 7.15
C THR A 44 6.08 -22.50 6.25
N GLY A 45 6.94 -22.55 5.23
CA GLY A 45 6.92 -23.60 4.19
C GLY A 45 5.80 -23.46 3.16
N GLU A 46 4.92 -22.46 3.32
CA GLU A 46 3.84 -22.19 2.37
C GLU A 46 4.40 -21.81 1.00
N SER A 47 3.83 -22.35 -0.07
CA SER A 47 4.30 -22.11 -1.43
C SER A 47 3.20 -21.69 -2.38
N GLY A 48 3.52 -20.81 -3.32
CA GLY A 48 2.60 -20.42 -4.37
C GLY A 48 3.23 -19.46 -5.37
N HIS A 49 2.43 -19.03 -6.35
CA HIS A 49 2.92 -18.15 -7.40
C HIS A 49 3.20 -16.74 -6.85
N ALA A 50 4.42 -16.26 -7.08
CA ALA A 50 4.83 -14.89 -6.79
C ALA A 50 5.46 -14.28 -8.04
N ARG A 51 5.04 -13.07 -8.39
CA ARG A 51 5.61 -12.30 -9.49
C ARG A 51 6.83 -11.50 -8.99
N LYS A 52 7.85 -11.34 -9.83
CA LYS A 52 8.95 -10.42 -9.57
C LYS A 52 8.41 -9.00 -9.47
N GLY A 53 8.99 -8.20 -8.60
CA GLY A 53 8.58 -6.80 -8.41
C GLY A 53 7.35 -6.61 -7.51
N ILE A 54 6.71 -7.68 -6.99
CA ILE A 54 5.55 -7.52 -6.09
C ILE A 54 5.89 -6.72 -4.84
N VAL A 55 7.03 -7.01 -4.20
CA VAL A 55 7.45 -6.32 -2.98
C VAL A 55 7.68 -4.84 -3.28
N ALA A 56 8.42 -4.54 -4.36
CA ALA A 56 8.69 -3.18 -4.77
C ALA A 56 7.41 -2.41 -5.16
N ALA A 57 6.48 -3.04 -5.90
CA ALA A 57 5.20 -2.41 -6.24
C ALA A 57 4.38 -2.09 -4.99
N THR A 58 4.26 -3.04 -4.05
CA THR A 58 3.56 -2.84 -2.79
C THR A 58 4.20 -1.74 -1.94
N LEU A 59 5.53 -1.72 -1.80
CA LEU A 59 6.23 -0.69 -1.01
C LEU A 59 6.07 0.72 -1.61
N ASN A 60 6.13 0.86 -2.94
CA ASN A 60 5.89 2.15 -3.58
C ASN A 60 4.43 2.60 -3.42
N ASN A 61 3.46 1.68 -3.52
CA ASN A 61 2.07 1.99 -3.25
C ASN A 61 1.80 2.36 -1.79
N ILE A 62 2.48 1.74 -0.83
CA ILE A 62 2.43 2.14 0.58
C ILE A 62 2.92 3.58 0.75
N ALA A 63 4.01 3.97 0.08
CA ALA A 63 4.51 5.33 0.12
C ALA A 63 3.48 6.32 -0.44
N LEU A 64 2.83 6.00 -1.56
CA LEU A 64 1.73 6.81 -2.11
C LEU A 64 0.54 6.90 -1.14
N LEU A 65 0.13 5.78 -0.53
CA LEU A 65 -0.96 5.75 0.45
C LEU A 65 -0.65 6.59 1.68
N ASN A 66 0.60 6.58 2.17
CA ASN A 66 0.99 7.41 3.32
C ASN A 66 0.71 8.90 3.05
N THR A 67 0.99 9.37 1.82
CA THR A 67 0.67 10.74 1.40
C THR A 67 -0.83 10.93 1.22
N LEU A 68 -1.48 10.10 0.41
CA LEU A 68 -2.89 10.28 0.03
C LEU A 68 -3.87 10.18 1.22
N LEU A 69 -3.55 9.35 2.23
CA LEU A 69 -4.40 9.17 3.41
C LEU A 69 -4.25 10.28 4.45
N THR A 70 -3.21 11.10 4.35
CA THR A 70 -2.96 12.22 5.29
C THR A 70 -3.35 13.58 4.70
N GLU A 71 -3.43 13.68 3.38
CA GLU A 71 -3.95 14.87 2.68
C GLU A 71 -5.48 15.01 2.81
N ASN A 72 -6.00 16.23 2.61
CA ASN A 72 -7.44 16.49 2.60
C ASN A 72 -8.16 15.61 1.57
N THR A 73 -9.27 14.99 1.99
CA THR A 73 -10.07 14.10 1.16
C THR A 73 -10.68 14.85 -0.02
N SER A 74 -10.14 14.63 -1.21
CA SER A 74 -10.76 15.04 -2.48
C SER A 74 -11.27 13.81 -3.23
N ALA A 75 -12.29 13.98 -4.09
CA ALA A 75 -12.79 12.89 -4.92
C ALA A 75 -11.69 12.26 -5.81
N ASN A 76 -10.74 13.09 -6.27
CA ASN A 76 -9.60 12.62 -7.06
C ASN A 76 -8.62 11.79 -6.21
N ASN A 77 -8.35 12.18 -4.97
CA ASN A 77 -7.51 11.41 -4.06
C ASN A 77 -8.17 10.07 -3.72
N GLN A 78 -9.49 10.05 -3.49
CA GLN A 78 -10.22 8.80 -3.25
C GLN A 78 -10.08 7.83 -4.44
N LEU A 79 -10.28 8.30 -5.68
CA LEU A 79 -10.12 7.46 -6.87
C LEU A 79 -8.69 6.88 -7.02
N LYS A 80 -7.66 7.62 -6.60
CA LYS A 80 -6.27 7.11 -6.59
C LYS A 80 -6.09 6.05 -5.51
N ILE A 81 -6.62 6.29 -4.30
CA ILE A 81 -6.58 5.32 -3.19
C ILE A 81 -7.26 4.02 -3.60
N ASP A 82 -8.45 4.08 -4.18
CA ASP A 82 -9.22 2.91 -4.62
C ASP A 82 -8.42 2.09 -5.64
N LYS A 83 -7.83 2.75 -6.65
CA LYS A 83 -6.95 2.09 -7.63
C LYS A 83 -5.75 1.40 -6.98
N ILE A 84 -5.13 2.04 -6.00
CA ILE A 84 -3.98 1.46 -5.29
C ILE A 84 -4.43 0.23 -4.48
N ILE A 85 -5.58 0.28 -3.81
CA ILE A 85 -6.15 -0.86 -3.08
C ILE A 85 -6.46 -2.01 -4.04
N ASP A 86 -7.08 -1.73 -5.18
CA ASP A 86 -7.36 -2.72 -6.23
C ASP A 86 -6.07 -3.37 -6.75
N ALA A 87 -4.96 -2.61 -6.83
CA ALA A 87 -3.65 -3.17 -7.19
C ALA A 87 -3.03 -4.03 -6.09
N ILE A 88 -3.10 -3.64 -4.83
CA ILE A 88 -2.42 -4.35 -3.74
C ILE A 88 -3.19 -5.61 -3.33
N THR A 89 -4.52 -5.54 -3.27
CA THR A 89 -5.39 -6.62 -2.78
C THR A 89 -5.08 -8.00 -3.39
N PRO A 90 -4.93 -8.16 -4.72
CA PRO A 90 -4.58 -9.45 -5.31
C PRO A 90 -3.14 -9.91 -5.03
N LEU A 91 -2.25 -9.01 -4.60
CA LEU A 91 -0.85 -9.33 -4.32
C LEU A 91 -0.64 -9.92 -2.92
N ILE A 92 -1.61 -9.78 -2.01
CA ILE A 92 -1.49 -10.21 -0.60
C ILE A 92 -1.08 -11.67 -0.46
N SER A 93 -1.67 -12.59 -1.24
CA SER A 93 -1.28 -14.01 -1.22
C SER A 93 0.15 -14.22 -1.71
N SER A 94 0.56 -13.55 -2.79
CA SER A 94 1.95 -13.64 -3.26
C SER A 94 2.94 -13.05 -2.25
N LEU A 95 2.56 -11.99 -1.54
CA LEU A 95 3.34 -11.39 -0.46
C LEU A 95 3.53 -12.36 0.72
N ARG A 96 2.53 -13.21 1.01
CA ARG A 96 2.67 -14.34 1.96
C ARG A 96 3.68 -15.38 1.50
N PHE A 97 3.63 -15.78 0.24
CA PHE A 97 4.56 -16.80 -0.30
C PHE A 97 6.01 -16.34 -0.36
N VAL A 98 6.26 -15.02 -0.40
CA VAL A 98 7.61 -14.45 -0.29
C VAL A 98 8.00 -14.13 1.16
N GLY A 99 7.10 -14.31 2.13
CA GLY A 99 7.37 -14.16 3.55
C GLY A 99 7.47 -12.72 4.05
N ILE A 100 6.88 -11.73 3.36
CA ILE A 100 7.01 -10.32 3.79
C ILE A 100 6.36 -10.07 5.15
N PHE A 101 5.26 -10.78 5.44
CA PHE A 101 4.52 -10.67 6.70
C PHE A 101 5.16 -11.48 7.83
N ASP A 102 6.17 -12.28 7.54
CA ASP A 102 7.00 -12.98 8.53
C ASP A 102 8.31 -12.23 8.80
N PHE A 103 8.81 -11.49 7.81
CA PHE A 103 9.93 -10.56 7.98
C PHE A 103 9.52 -9.32 8.78
N PHE A 104 8.28 -8.86 8.60
CA PHE A 104 7.64 -7.82 9.40
C PHE A 104 6.22 -8.28 9.71
N THR A 105 5.97 -8.63 10.96
CA THR A 105 4.68 -9.15 11.44
C THR A 105 3.54 -8.15 11.21
N PRO A 106 2.30 -8.60 10.96
CA PRO A 106 1.16 -7.70 10.83
C PRO A 106 1.05 -6.69 11.98
N TYR A 107 1.39 -7.12 13.21
CA TYR A 107 1.48 -6.25 14.37
C TYR A 107 2.48 -5.09 14.17
N GLU A 108 3.71 -5.37 13.71
CA GLU A 108 4.71 -4.32 13.44
C GLU A 108 4.25 -3.34 12.36
N TRP A 109 3.53 -3.81 11.34
CA TRP A 109 2.96 -2.94 10.32
C TRP A 109 1.83 -2.05 10.83
N LEU A 110 1.04 -2.54 11.78
CA LEU A 110 -0.01 -1.77 12.43
C LEU A 110 0.57 -0.72 13.39
N SER A 111 1.67 -1.05 14.09
CA SER A 111 2.25 -0.26 15.19
C SER A 111 2.85 1.12 14.82
N THR A 112 2.77 1.53 13.55
CA THR A 112 3.39 2.76 13.06
C THR A 112 2.37 3.86 12.78
N ASP A 113 2.20 4.79 13.72
CA ASP A 113 1.26 5.91 13.62
C ASP A 113 1.53 6.85 12.43
N THR A 114 2.77 6.90 11.95
CA THR A 114 3.21 7.78 10.86
C THR A 114 3.09 7.15 9.48
N GLN A 115 2.64 5.89 9.37
CA GLN A 115 2.60 5.16 8.09
C GLN A 115 1.23 4.48 7.87
N PRO A 116 0.16 5.26 7.63
CA PRO A 116 -1.19 4.72 7.47
C PRO A 116 -1.34 3.77 6.26
N GLY A 117 -0.47 3.89 5.26
CA GLY A 117 -0.40 2.94 4.14
C GLY A 117 0.07 1.55 4.57
N ARG A 118 1.02 1.43 5.51
CA ARG A 118 1.41 0.12 6.08
C ARG A 118 0.26 -0.48 6.87
N CYS A 119 -0.39 0.35 7.68
CA CYS A 119 -1.56 -0.06 8.46
C CYS A 119 -2.66 -0.61 7.54
N LEU A 120 -2.98 0.09 6.45
CA LEU A 120 -3.96 -0.39 5.46
C LEU A 120 -3.58 -1.73 4.84
N VAL A 121 -2.32 -1.92 4.44
CA VAL A 121 -1.85 -3.21 3.87
C VAL A 121 -1.93 -4.35 4.89
N ALA A 122 -1.61 -4.09 6.17
CA ALA A 122 -1.77 -5.08 7.23
C ALA A 122 -3.24 -5.44 7.47
N ILE A 123 -4.14 -4.44 7.44
CA ILE A 123 -5.59 -4.66 7.53
C ILE A 123 -6.08 -5.53 6.37
N LEU A 124 -5.70 -5.22 5.12
CA LEU A 124 -6.05 -6.03 3.95
C LEU A 124 -5.54 -7.47 4.07
N TYR A 125 -4.32 -7.64 4.61
CA TYR A 125 -3.79 -8.96 4.92
C TYR A 125 -4.64 -9.73 5.93
N LEU A 126 -5.02 -9.10 7.04
CA LEU A 126 -5.80 -9.74 8.10
C LEU A 126 -7.24 -10.06 7.64
N GLN A 127 -7.83 -9.22 6.79
CA GLN A 127 -9.13 -9.50 6.16
C GLN A 127 -9.09 -10.78 5.31
N GLN A 128 -8.00 -11.02 4.59
CA GLN A 128 -7.83 -12.24 3.78
C GLN A 128 -7.34 -13.44 4.60
N ASN A 129 -6.85 -13.24 5.82
CA ASN A 129 -6.22 -14.25 6.66
C ASN A 129 -6.70 -14.15 8.11
N PRO A 130 -8.01 -14.33 8.36
CA PRO A 130 -8.60 -14.10 9.69
C PRO A 130 -8.04 -15.02 10.77
N GLN A 131 -7.52 -16.20 10.39
CA GLN A 131 -6.84 -17.13 11.30
C GLN A 131 -5.57 -16.55 11.93
N ASN A 132 -5.00 -15.48 11.36
CA ASN A 132 -3.80 -14.82 11.87
C ASN A 132 -4.12 -13.64 12.80
N ILE A 133 -5.40 -13.39 13.10
CA ILE A 133 -5.81 -12.35 14.05
C ILE A 133 -5.65 -12.90 15.47
N THR A 134 -4.60 -12.45 16.17
CA THR A 134 -4.38 -12.76 17.59
C THR A 134 -5.14 -11.81 18.51
N THR A 135 -5.18 -12.11 19.81
CA THR A 135 -5.77 -11.21 20.82
C THR A 135 -5.07 -9.85 20.84
N GLU A 136 -3.75 -9.82 20.72
CA GLU A 136 -2.93 -8.61 20.69
C GLU A 136 -3.24 -7.78 19.45
N THR A 137 -3.33 -8.43 18.28
CA THR A 137 -3.69 -7.78 17.02
C THR A 137 -5.09 -7.17 17.11
N LYS A 138 -6.06 -7.90 17.69
CA LYS A 138 -7.42 -7.41 17.88
C LYS A 138 -7.49 -6.19 18.81
N GLN A 139 -6.76 -6.20 19.92
CA GLN A 139 -6.65 -5.05 20.83
C GLN A 139 -6.07 -3.83 20.12
N PHE A 140 -5.03 -4.04 19.31
CA PHE A 140 -4.39 -2.97 18.57
C PHE A 140 -5.31 -2.39 17.48
N LEU A 141 -6.06 -3.23 16.77
CA LEU A 141 -7.08 -2.78 15.81
C LEU A 141 -8.16 -1.91 16.47
N VAL A 142 -8.63 -2.27 17.67
CA VAL A 142 -9.57 -1.44 18.44
C VAL A 142 -8.95 -0.08 18.76
N GLN A 143 -7.71 -0.05 19.24
CA GLN A 143 -7.00 1.21 19.53
C GLN A 143 -6.87 2.10 18.29
N ILE A 144 -6.50 1.53 17.14
CA ILE A 144 -6.43 2.29 15.88
C ILE A 144 -7.82 2.81 15.51
N GLN A 145 -8.86 1.99 15.58
CA GLN A 145 -10.23 2.39 15.23
C GLN A 145 -10.71 3.58 16.06
N ASP A 146 -10.37 3.61 17.35
CA ASP A 146 -10.76 4.68 18.29
C ASP A 146 -9.96 5.98 18.08
N GLN A 147 -8.71 5.88 17.62
CA GLN A 147 -7.78 7.01 17.53
C GLN A 147 -7.66 7.61 16.13
N THR A 148 -7.88 6.81 15.09
CA THR A 148 -7.65 7.24 13.71
C THR A 148 -8.68 8.24 13.24
N LYS A 149 -8.23 9.30 12.57
CA LYS A 149 -9.09 10.24 11.85
C LYS A 149 -9.32 9.82 10.39
N ILE A 150 -8.63 8.77 9.94
CA ILE A 150 -8.69 8.29 8.56
C ILE A 150 -9.88 7.33 8.46
N LYS A 151 -10.98 7.84 7.89
CA LYS A 151 -12.26 7.11 7.76
C LYS A 151 -12.09 5.73 7.13
N LEU A 152 -11.28 5.63 6.07
CA LEU A 152 -11.01 4.37 5.38
C LEU A 152 -10.40 3.30 6.30
N LEU A 153 -9.43 3.68 7.15
CA LEU A 153 -8.84 2.73 8.10
C LEU A 153 -9.88 2.26 9.11
N SER A 154 -10.68 3.19 9.65
CA SER A 154 -11.75 2.87 10.60
C SER A 154 -12.78 1.89 10.00
N GLU A 155 -13.19 2.11 8.75
CA GLU A 155 -14.13 1.25 8.02
C GLU A 155 -13.53 -0.14 7.71
N ALA A 156 -12.27 -0.19 7.27
CA ALA A 156 -11.60 -1.45 6.97
C ALA A 156 -11.37 -2.29 8.24
N ILE A 157 -11.02 -1.66 9.37
CA ILE A 157 -10.91 -2.33 10.68
C ILE A 157 -12.28 -2.87 11.13
N LYS A 158 -13.35 -2.10 10.93
CA LYS A 158 -14.71 -2.52 11.28
C LYS A 158 -15.12 -3.82 10.60
N GLN A 159 -14.61 -4.11 9.40
CA GLN A 159 -14.86 -5.37 8.69
C GLN A 159 -14.11 -6.57 9.30
N ILE A 160 -13.05 -6.33 10.08
CA ILE A 160 -12.30 -7.38 10.78
C ILE A 160 -12.92 -7.66 12.16
N LEU A 161 -13.38 -6.61 12.86
CA LEU A 161 -13.82 -6.73 14.25
C LEU A 161 -15.27 -7.21 14.44
N ASN A 162 -16.10 -7.11 13.41
CA ASN A 162 -17.50 -7.58 13.40
C ASN A 162 -17.62 -8.96 12.74
#